data_AF-A0A7S0AID5-F1
#
_entry.id   AF-A0A7S0AID5-F1
#
_cell.length_a   1.000
_cell.length_b   1.000
_cell.length_c   1.000
_cell.angle_alpha   90.00
_cell.angle_beta   90.00
_cell.angle_gamma   90.00
#
_symmetry.space_group_name_H-M   'P 1'
#
loop_
_entity.id
_entity.type
_entity.pdbx_description
1 polymer ?
#
loop_
_entity_poly.entity_id
_entity_poly.type
_entity_poly.pdbx_seq_one_letter_code
_entity_poly.pdbx_strand_id
1 'polypeptide(L)'
;SALLKSRAYHQSLLEEREDGCEFQVPNKSKATLPLVELPRTKYNKPYIWRRYSYLNSQQGGTNDHGEEAEQPADVHHTISISHQYPYVGIARLVKDQQQSSHSHNRPLHVGFDIAMYEKPNQKLHTTTSEFLEVFKDSFTPSEWGCIVDSSAAWFGRRRKSDENSRREFYLRWAVKEAYTKALGLGLGHEFGKFEVVFDCCEDEEGFGGLAEAIGTFGFNTEGSDARADEMIGKRLATFGRIKYTGRDTNFGESGTWHFTFLELQDKPTDGGAIGCACVCLGPLEEDSIKICSNIVQEDILTLEDAIQWHQRYQ
;
A
#
# COMPACT_ATOMS: atom_id res chain seq x y z
N SER A 1 -12.11 5.13 -9.50
CA SER A 1 -12.56 3.72 -9.42
C SER A 1 -12.74 3.25 -7.97
N ALA A 2 -11.74 3.31 -7.09
CA ALA A 2 -11.89 2.96 -5.65
C ALA A 2 -12.83 3.89 -4.85
N LEU A 3 -12.84 5.20 -5.14
CA LEU A 3 -13.76 6.18 -4.52
C LEU A 3 -15.26 5.90 -4.79
N LEU A 4 -15.58 5.24 -5.91
CA LEU A 4 -16.96 4.85 -6.23
C LEU A 4 -17.44 3.69 -5.32
N LYS A 5 -16.53 2.86 -4.82
CA LYS A 5 -16.85 1.68 -4.00
C LYS A 5 -17.11 2.02 -2.54
N SER A 6 -16.37 2.98 -1.96
CA SER A 6 -16.69 3.53 -0.63
C SER A 6 -18.12 4.08 -0.59
N ARG A 7 -18.52 4.81 -1.64
CA ARG A 7 -19.87 5.36 -1.76
C ARG A 7 -20.93 4.26 -1.90
N ALA A 8 -20.70 3.24 -2.74
CA ALA A 8 -21.64 2.14 -2.91
C ALA A 8 -21.83 1.31 -1.63
N TYR A 9 -20.75 1.07 -0.88
CA TYR A 9 -20.81 0.39 0.42
C TYR A 9 -21.51 1.22 1.51
N HIS A 10 -21.23 2.53 1.58
CA HIS A 10 -21.98 3.40 2.49
C HIS A 10 -23.47 3.48 2.11
N GLN A 11 -23.77 3.39 0.82
CA GLN A 11 -25.15 3.37 0.34
C GLN A 11 -25.86 2.06 0.68
N SER A 12 -25.19 0.90 0.57
CA SER A 12 -25.78 -0.38 1.02
C SER A 12 -25.98 -0.45 2.53
N LEU A 13 -25.07 0.14 3.32
CA LEU A 13 -25.27 0.27 4.78
C LEU A 13 -26.42 1.20 5.15
N LEU A 14 -26.72 2.20 4.33
CA LEU A 14 -27.88 3.07 4.50
C LEU A 14 -29.18 2.34 4.13
N GLU A 15 -29.16 1.51 3.09
CA GLU A 15 -30.29 0.67 2.70
C GLU A 15 -30.58 -0.42 3.75
N GLU A 16 -29.56 -1.06 4.33
CA GLU A 16 -29.74 -2.02 5.43
C GLU A 16 -30.24 -1.38 6.74
N ARG A 17 -30.03 -0.07 6.93
CA ARG A 17 -30.57 0.68 8.08
C ARG A 17 -32.08 0.92 7.98
N GLU A 18 -32.66 0.89 6.79
CA GLU A 18 -34.11 1.03 6.62
C GLU A 18 -34.87 -0.21 7.12
N ASP A 19 -34.19 -1.35 7.30
CA ASP A 19 -34.77 -2.63 7.79
C ASP A 19 -34.81 -2.77 9.33
N GLY A 20 -34.67 -1.69 10.09
CA GLY A 20 -35.18 -1.61 11.48
C GLY A 20 -34.27 -2.08 12.61
N CYS A 21 -32.95 -2.21 12.39
CA CYS A 21 -32.00 -2.44 13.48
C CYS A 21 -31.54 -1.09 14.09
N GLU A 22 -32.26 -0.60 15.10
CA GLU A 22 -31.85 0.57 15.89
C GLU A 22 -30.57 0.27 16.68
N PHE A 23 -29.42 0.62 16.11
CA PHE A 23 -28.16 0.61 16.85
C PHE A 23 -28.18 1.77 17.85
N GLN A 24 -28.54 1.47 19.10
CA GLN A 24 -28.52 2.45 20.19
C GLN A 24 -27.07 2.85 20.47
N VAL A 25 -26.66 4.03 20.00
CA VAL A 25 -25.37 4.62 20.36
C VAL A 25 -25.46 5.02 21.85
N PRO A 26 -24.66 4.42 22.74
CA PRO A 26 -24.74 4.74 24.16
C PRO A 26 -24.44 6.23 24.39
N ASN A 27 -25.30 6.91 25.17
CA ASN A 27 -25.07 8.27 25.66
C ASN A 27 -23.86 8.29 26.63
N LYS A 28 -22.64 8.22 26.10
CA LYS A 28 -21.40 8.46 26.84
C LYS A 28 -20.97 9.91 26.67
N SER A 29 -20.55 10.53 27.77
CA SER A 29 -19.99 11.88 27.82
C SER A 29 -18.92 12.04 26.74
N LYS A 30 -19.10 13.04 25.85
CA LYS A 30 -18.27 13.31 24.68
C LYS A 30 -16.88 13.82 25.08
N ALA A 31 -15.98 12.94 25.48
CA ALA A 31 -14.55 13.22 25.38
C ALA A 31 -14.22 13.28 23.88
N THR A 32 -14.10 14.49 23.33
CA THR A 32 -13.65 14.67 21.94
C THR A 32 -12.16 14.42 21.90
N LEU A 33 -11.70 13.41 21.15
CA LEU A 33 -10.28 13.23 20.90
C LEU A 33 -9.68 14.51 20.31
N PRO A 34 -8.39 14.78 20.56
CA PRO A 34 -7.71 15.88 19.90
C PRO A 34 -7.77 15.66 18.39
N LEU A 35 -8.50 16.54 17.69
CA LEU A 35 -8.50 16.59 16.25
C LEU A 35 -7.15 17.18 15.82
N VAL A 36 -6.31 16.34 15.24
CA VAL A 36 -5.02 16.77 14.67
C VAL A 36 -5.22 16.98 13.19
N GLU A 37 -5.22 18.24 12.76
CA GLU A 37 -5.18 18.59 11.34
C GLU A 37 -3.74 18.43 10.81
N LEU A 38 -3.55 17.43 9.95
CA LEU A 38 -2.28 17.23 9.27
C LEU A 38 -2.24 18.08 7.99
N PRO A 39 -1.15 18.82 7.73
CA PRO A 39 -0.98 19.49 6.46
C PRO A 39 -0.91 18.47 5.31
N ARG A 40 -1.24 18.94 4.10
CA ARG A 40 -1.32 18.11 2.90
C ARG A 40 -0.44 18.65 1.79
N THR A 41 0.12 17.76 0.98
CA THR A 41 0.85 18.13 -0.25
C THR A 41 -0.12 18.65 -1.31
N LYS A 42 0.42 19.14 -2.45
CA LYS A 42 -0.39 19.56 -3.60
C LYS A 42 -1.26 18.44 -4.19
N TYR A 43 -0.91 17.18 -3.90
CA TYR A 43 -1.65 15.99 -4.27
C TYR A 43 -2.46 15.38 -3.10
N ASN A 44 -2.75 16.19 -2.08
CA ASN A 44 -3.55 15.82 -0.90
C ASN A 44 -2.96 14.73 0.01
N LYS A 45 -1.68 14.36 -0.16
CA LYS A 45 -1.01 13.40 0.73
C LYS A 45 -0.76 14.05 2.10
N PRO A 46 -1.25 13.48 3.21
CA PRO A 46 -0.96 14.01 4.54
C PRO A 46 0.52 13.82 4.90
N TYR A 47 1.08 14.77 5.63
CA TYR A 47 2.45 14.68 6.14
C TYR A 47 2.56 15.27 7.55
N ILE A 48 3.62 14.88 8.27
CA ILE A 48 3.93 15.43 9.59
C ILE A 48 4.98 16.52 9.40
N TRP A 49 4.64 17.76 9.75
CA TRP A 49 5.59 18.87 9.71
C TRP A 49 6.75 18.62 10.68
N ARG A 50 7.97 18.46 10.17
CA ARG A 50 9.17 18.36 11.01
C ARG A 50 9.68 19.77 11.30
N ARG A 51 9.60 20.21 12.56
CA ARG A 51 10.12 21.52 13.02
C ARG A 51 11.66 21.66 12.93
N TYR A 52 12.39 20.60 12.58
CA TYR A 52 13.84 20.55 12.75
C TYR A 52 14.66 21.28 11.69
N SER A 53 14.12 21.60 10.52
CA SER A 53 14.89 22.27 9.45
C SER A 53 14.97 23.79 9.60
N TYR A 54 14.09 24.44 10.37
CA TYR A 54 14.07 25.90 10.48
C TYR A 54 15.10 26.49 11.44
N LEU A 55 15.58 25.72 12.42
CA LEU A 55 16.55 26.25 13.39
C LEU A 55 17.97 26.40 12.80
N ASN A 56 18.28 25.71 11.69
CA ASN A 56 19.57 25.84 11.02
C ASN A 56 19.58 26.84 9.86
N SER A 57 18.42 27.28 9.33
CA SER A 57 18.35 28.20 8.19
C SER A 57 18.21 29.67 8.57
N GLN A 58 17.91 30.01 9.83
CA GLN A 58 17.74 31.41 10.25
C GLN A 58 19.03 32.24 10.45
N GLN A 59 20.21 31.73 10.07
CA GLN A 59 21.45 32.52 10.12
C GLN A 59 21.77 33.33 8.86
N GLY A 60 20.89 33.37 7.84
CA GLY A 60 21.18 34.10 6.60
C GLY A 60 20.02 34.92 6.03
N GLY A 61 20.04 36.24 6.25
CA GLY A 61 19.55 37.24 5.29
C GLY A 61 18.05 37.56 5.29
N THR A 62 17.70 38.69 5.90
CA THR A 62 16.42 39.38 5.74
C THR A 62 16.28 39.94 4.33
N ASN A 63 15.43 39.39 3.47
CA ASN A 63 14.85 40.10 2.33
C ASN A 63 13.37 39.74 2.21
N ASP A 64 12.55 40.77 2.37
CA ASP A 64 11.11 40.75 2.57
C ASP A 64 10.40 40.90 1.21
N HIS A 65 10.10 39.78 0.56
CA HIS A 65 9.20 39.74 -0.60
C HIS A 65 8.25 38.54 -0.46
N GLY A 66 6.96 38.84 -0.31
CA GLY A 66 5.87 37.90 -0.08
C GLY A 66 5.50 37.09 -1.32
N GLU A 67 6.40 36.22 -1.78
CA GLU A 67 6.10 35.17 -2.74
C GLU A 67 5.38 34.01 -2.04
N GLU A 68 4.34 33.47 -2.69
CA GLU A 68 3.63 32.26 -2.26
C GLU A 68 4.65 31.18 -1.92
N ALA A 69 4.66 30.73 -0.66
CA ALA A 69 5.62 29.76 -0.18
C ALA A 69 5.51 28.47 -1.00
N GLU A 70 6.37 28.33 -2.01
CA GLU A 70 6.56 27.08 -2.72
C GLU A 70 6.73 25.97 -1.69
N GLN A 71 6.01 24.86 -1.87
CA GLN A 71 6.12 23.72 -0.96
C GLN A 71 7.60 23.41 -0.78
N PRO A 72 8.10 23.36 0.48
CA PRO A 72 9.51 23.13 0.70
C PRO A 72 9.88 21.86 -0.06
N ALA A 73 10.91 21.93 -0.90
CA ALA A 73 11.33 20.83 -1.76
C ALA A 73 11.66 19.52 -0.98
N ASP A 74 11.67 19.60 0.35
CA ASP A 74 12.07 18.57 1.29
C ASP A 74 10.92 18.06 2.19
N VAL A 75 9.69 18.00 1.66
CA VAL A 75 8.60 17.32 2.39
C VAL A 75 8.86 15.81 2.39
N HIS A 76 9.51 15.31 3.44
CA HIS A 76 9.69 13.88 3.63
C HIS A 76 8.36 13.17 3.88
N HIS A 77 8.05 12.23 3.01
CA HIS A 77 6.90 11.35 3.11
C HIS A 77 7.14 10.22 4.11
N THR A 78 7.01 10.56 5.39
CA THR A 78 7.35 9.67 6.50
C THR A 78 6.19 8.79 6.97
N ILE A 79 4.97 9.06 6.49
CA ILE A 79 3.78 8.28 6.80
C ILE A 79 2.97 8.00 5.52
N SER A 80 2.32 6.85 5.48
CA SER A 80 1.32 6.51 4.48
C SER A 80 0.18 5.74 5.14
N ILE A 81 -1.05 6.07 4.79
CA ILE A 81 -2.26 5.51 5.38
C ILE A 81 -3.08 4.88 4.24
N SER A 82 -3.67 3.73 4.50
CA SER A 82 -4.64 3.12 3.62
C SER A 82 -5.80 2.52 4.39
N HIS A 83 -6.93 2.37 3.73
CA HIS A 83 -8.07 1.66 4.29
C HIS A 83 -8.85 0.99 3.16
N GLN A 84 -9.30 -0.23 3.41
CA GLN A 84 -10.34 -0.88 2.64
C GLN A 84 -11.09 -1.81 3.58
N TYR A 85 -12.40 -1.63 3.69
CA TYR A 85 -13.20 -2.31 4.69
C TYR A 85 -12.94 -3.83 4.70
N PRO A 86 -12.74 -4.46 5.87
CA PRO A 86 -12.83 -3.88 7.22
C PRO A 86 -11.52 -3.29 7.77
N TYR A 87 -10.47 -3.17 6.96
CA TYR A 87 -9.13 -2.80 7.43
C TYR A 87 -8.80 -1.32 7.30
N VAL A 88 -8.04 -0.84 8.26
CA VAL A 88 -7.30 0.42 8.21
C VAL A 88 -5.86 0.13 8.62
N GLY A 89 -4.91 0.79 7.98
CA GLY A 89 -3.52 0.66 8.40
C GLY A 89 -2.69 1.88 8.08
N ILE A 90 -1.55 1.94 8.74
CA ILE A 90 -0.56 2.99 8.61
C ILE A 90 0.82 2.36 8.49
N ALA A 91 1.63 2.87 7.57
CA ALA A 91 3.07 2.61 7.53
C ALA A 91 3.82 3.91 7.81
N ARG A 92 4.88 3.83 8.61
CA ARG A 92 5.71 5.00 8.97
C ARG A 92 7.20 4.66 8.99
N LEU A 93 8.03 5.64 8.63
CA LEU A 93 9.48 5.57 8.78
C LEU A 93 9.87 5.81 10.24
N VAL A 94 10.66 4.89 10.82
CA VAL A 94 11.20 4.99 12.18
C VAL A 94 12.42 5.93 12.20
N LYS A 95 12.42 6.88 13.14
CA LYS A 95 13.29 8.07 13.12
C LYS A 95 14.79 7.79 13.32
N ASP A 96 15.14 6.74 14.07
CA ASP A 96 16.51 6.55 14.54
C ASP A 96 17.50 6.12 13.44
N GLN A 97 17.01 5.67 12.28
CA GLN A 97 17.86 5.20 11.18
C GLN A 97 18.07 6.22 10.06
N GLN A 98 17.32 7.33 10.01
CA GLN A 98 17.52 8.35 8.96
C GLN A 98 18.80 9.18 9.15
N GLN A 99 19.37 9.20 10.36
CA GLN A 99 20.50 10.08 10.68
C GLN A 99 21.87 9.37 10.66
N SER A 100 21.92 8.04 10.79
CA SER A 100 23.18 7.30 10.95
C SER A 100 23.90 6.99 9.64
N SER A 101 23.22 7.06 8.50
CA SER A 101 23.79 6.77 7.19
C SER A 101 24.11 8.06 6.44
N HIS A 102 25.21 8.72 6.81
CA HIS A 102 25.74 9.92 6.15
C HIS A 102 26.13 9.72 4.66
N SER A 103 25.93 8.53 4.09
CA SER A 103 26.18 8.25 2.67
C SER A 103 24.94 8.40 1.77
N HIS A 104 23.73 8.32 2.33
CA HIS A 104 22.52 8.34 1.50
C HIS A 104 22.06 9.77 1.24
N ASN A 105 22.41 10.28 0.07
CA ASN A 105 22.08 11.65 -0.35
C ASN A 105 20.59 11.82 -0.73
N ARG A 106 19.73 10.83 -0.45
CA ARG A 106 18.33 10.78 -0.90
C ARG A 106 17.37 10.44 0.22
N PRO A 107 16.23 11.15 0.31
CA PRO A 107 15.20 10.83 1.29
C PRO A 107 14.52 9.51 0.94
N LEU A 108 14.31 8.67 1.95
CA LEU A 108 13.43 7.50 1.85
C LEU A 108 11.96 7.94 1.87
N HIS A 109 11.17 7.27 1.06
CA HIS A 109 9.73 7.42 0.98
C HIS A 109 9.03 6.13 1.40
N VAL A 110 7.92 6.27 2.12
CA VAL A 110 7.03 5.14 2.41
C VAL A 110 5.66 5.36 1.77
N GLY A 111 5.15 4.28 1.18
CA GLY A 111 3.80 4.17 0.66
C GLY A 111 3.13 2.90 1.19
N PHE A 112 1.82 2.96 1.36
CA PHE A 112 1.05 1.87 1.94
C PHE A 112 -0.31 1.76 1.26
N ASP A 113 -0.66 0.56 0.81
CA ASP A 113 -1.94 0.26 0.21
C ASP A 113 -2.56 -1.03 0.77
N ILE A 114 -3.88 -1.09 0.77
CA ILE A 114 -4.66 -2.26 1.19
C ILE A 114 -5.61 -2.57 0.04
N ALA A 115 -5.59 -3.83 -0.42
CA ALA A 115 -6.42 -4.32 -1.49
C ALA A 115 -7.15 -5.60 -1.07
N MET A 116 -8.48 -5.56 -1.09
CA MET A 116 -9.33 -6.74 -0.81
C MET A 116 -9.60 -7.54 -2.08
N TYR A 117 -9.54 -8.86 -1.99
CA TYR A 117 -9.79 -9.81 -3.08
C TYR A 117 -11.28 -9.97 -3.36
N GLU A 118 -11.90 -8.90 -3.84
CA GLU A 118 -13.34 -8.89 -4.13
C GLU A 118 -13.67 -9.80 -5.32
N LYS A 119 -14.88 -10.36 -5.30
CA LYS A 119 -15.46 -11.00 -6.47
C LYS A 119 -15.96 -9.92 -7.44
N PRO A 120 -15.90 -10.13 -8.76
CA PRO A 120 -16.50 -9.23 -9.72
C PRO A 120 -17.96 -8.95 -9.38
N ASN A 121 -18.39 -7.69 -9.53
CA ASN A 121 -19.80 -7.36 -9.40
C ASN A 121 -20.58 -8.06 -10.52
N GLN A 122 -21.34 -9.09 -10.16
CA GLN A 122 -22.08 -9.92 -11.12
C GLN A 122 -23.13 -9.16 -11.93
N LYS A 123 -23.54 -7.95 -11.48
CA LYS A 123 -24.43 -7.06 -12.24
C LYS A 123 -23.72 -6.34 -13.39
N LEU A 124 -22.40 -6.16 -13.30
CA LEU A 124 -21.59 -5.41 -14.26
C LEU A 124 -20.69 -6.31 -15.11
N HIS A 125 -20.27 -7.45 -14.55
CA HIS A 125 -19.36 -8.38 -15.21
C HIS A 125 -19.88 -9.81 -15.04
N THR A 126 -20.02 -10.51 -16.15
CA THR A 126 -20.44 -11.91 -16.20
C THR A 126 -19.30 -12.86 -15.83
N THR A 127 -18.07 -12.47 -16.12
CA THR A 127 -16.88 -13.29 -15.91
C THR A 127 -15.73 -12.50 -15.28
N THR A 128 -14.79 -13.22 -14.67
CA THR A 128 -13.54 -12.63 -14.17
C THR A 128 -12.74 -11.97 -15.27
N SER A 129 -12.68 -12.58 -16.46
CA SER A 129 -11.95 -12.02 -17.60
C SER A 129 -12.52 -10.68 -18.04
N GLU A 130 -13.85 -10.54 -18.07
CA GLU A 130 -14.51 -9.28 -18.41
C GLU A 130 -14.21 -8.18 -17.38
N PHE A 131 -14.25 -8.52 -16.08
CA PHE A 131 -13.85 -7.61 -15.01
C PHE A 131 -12.40 -7.15 -15.16
N LEU A 132 -11.47 -8.09 -15.40
CA LEU A 132 -10.06 -7.78 -15.53
C LEU A 132 -9.81 -6.88 -16.74
N GLU A 133 -10.39 -7.17 -17.91
CA GLU A 133 -10.12 -6.44 -19.17
C GLU A 133 -10.36 -4.92 -19.05
N VAL A 134 -11.27 -4.48 -18.18
CA VAL A 134 -11.51 -3.05 -17.87
C VAL A 134 -10.26 -2.34 -17.35
N PHE A 135 -9.35 -3.07 -16.71
CA PHE A 135 -8.13 -2.54 -16.11
C PHE A 135 -6.88 -2.78 -16.93
N LYS A 136 -6.99 -3.37 -18.13
CA LYS A 136 -5.84 -3.76 -18.96
C LYS A 136 -4.86 -2.62 -19.20
N ASP A 137 -5.37 -1.43 -19.52
CA ASP A 137 -4.54 -0.24 -19.80
C ASP A 137 -3.88 0.36 -18.54
N SER A 138 -4.22 -0.14 -17.35
CA SER A 138 -3.54 0.21 -16.10
C SER A 138 -2.26 -0.60 -15.89
N PHE A 139 -1.95 -1.58 -16.73
CA PHE A 139 -0.77 -2.44 -16.60
C PHE A 139 0.04 -2.43 -17.89
N THR A 140 1.36 -2.64 -17.77
CA THR A 140 2.17 -2.86 -18.98
C THR A 140 1.82 -4.22 -19.60
N PRO A 141 2.11 -4.46 -20.89
CA PRO A 141 1.86 -5.76 -21.51
C PRO A 141 2.52 -6.94 -20.76
N SER A 142 3.69 -6.71 -20.16
CA SER A 142 4.40 -7.70 -19.35
C SER A 142 3.63 -8.06 -18.07
N GLU A 143 3.26 -7.05 -17.28
CA GLU A 143 2.49 -7.23 -16.05
C GLU A 143 1.12 -7.84 -16.34
N TRP A 144 0.48 -7.42 -17.44
CA TRP A 144 -0.80 -7.95 -17.89
C TRP A 144 -0.70 -9.43 -18.23
N GLY A 145 0.35 -9.83 -18.96
CA GLY A 145 0.69 -11.22 -19.22
C GLY A 145 0.74 -12.03 -17.93
N CYS A 146 1.45 -11.54 -16.90
CA CYS A 146 1.45 -12.21 -15.59
C CYS A 146 0.05 -12.36 -14.99
N ILE A 147 -0.80 -11.33 -15.04
CA ILE A 147 -2.18 -11.38 -14.50
C ILE A 147 -3.02 -12.45 -15.19
N VAL A 148 -3.00 -12.48 -16.53
CA VAL A 148 -3.85 -13.39 -17.32
C VAL A 148 -3.28 -14.80 -17.42
N ASP A 149 -1.95 -14.94 -17.35
CA ASP A 149 -1.21 -16.20 -17.51
C ASP A 149 -0.68 -16.77 -16.19
N SER A 150 -1.09 -16.24 -15.03
CA SER A 150 -0.84 -16.74 -13.66
C SER A 150 -1.22 -18.22 -13.43
N SER A 151 -1.61 -18.94 -14.47
CA SER A 151 -1.99 -20.35 -14.50
C SER A 151 -1.04 -21.25 -15.29
N ALA A 152 -0.05 -20.70 -16.01
CA ALA A 152 0.65 -21.43 -17.06
C ALA A 152 1.95 -22.14 -16.63
N ALA A 153 2.54 -21.80 -15.48
CA ALA A 153 3.77 -22.39 -14.98
C ALA A 153 3.48 -22.97 -13.58
N TRP A 154 4.01 -24.09 -13.10
CA TRP A 154 5.31 -24.69 -13.42
C TRP A 154 5.31 -26.24 -13.28
N PHE A 155 4.17 -26.86 -12.92
CA PHE A 155 4.07 -28.32 -12.74
C PHE A 155 2.77 -28.93 -13.29
N GLY A 156 2.46 -28.71 -14.57
CA GLY A 156 1.62 -29.59 -15.40
C GLY A 156 0.23 -30.05 -14.91
N ARG A 157 -0.33 -29.52 -13.81
CA ARG A 157 -1.57 -30.05 -13.20
C ARG A 157 -2.44 -29.03 -12.45
N ARG A 158 -2.12 -27.73 -12.42
CA ARG A 158 -3.04 -26.75 -11.83
C ARG A 158 -3.87 -26.09 -12.93
N ARG A 159 -5.19 -26.34 -12.89
CA ARG A 159 -6.14 -25.62 -13.73
C ARG A 159 -6.04 -24.13 -13.44
N LYS A 160 -6.12 -23.33 -14.49
CA LYS A 160 -6.37 -21.88 -14.42
C LYS A 160 -7.59 -21.65 -13.51
N SER A 161 -7.36 -21.06 -12.35
CA SER A 161 -8.43 -20.56 -11.50
C SER A 161 -8.56 -19.07 -11.72
N ASP A 162 -9.78 -18.61 -11.98
CA ASP A 162 -10.16 -17.19 -11.98
C ASP A 162 -9.70 -16.47 -10.70
N GLU A 163 -9.60 -17.21 -9.60
CA GLU A 163 -9.11 -16.75 -8.32
C GLU A 163 -7.63 -16.34 -8.36
N ASN A 164 -6.76 -17.11 -9.02
CA ASN A 164 -5.34 -16.78 -9.11
C ASN A 164 -5.12 -15.51 -9.94
N SER A 165 -5.78 -15.36 -11.09
CA SER A 165 -5.68 -14.15 -11.91
C SER A 165 -6.19 -12.91 -11.16
N ARG A 166 -7.29 -13.05 -10.39
CA ARG A 166 -7.76 -11.97 -9.51
C ARG A 166 -6.76 -11.63 -8.43
N ARG A 167 -6.18 -12.64 -7.78
CA ARG A 167 -5.19 -12.45 -6.72
C ARG A 167 -3.97 -11.70 -7.26
N GLU A 168 -3.43 -12.11 -8.41
CA GLU A 168 -2.32 -11.41 -9.07
C GLU A 168 -2.67 -9.97 -9.43
N PHE A 169 -3.87 -9.73 -9.98
CA PHE A 169 -4.36 -8.38 -10.27
C PHE A 169 -4.33 -7.48 -9.03
N TYR A 170 -4.92 -7.93 -7.91
CA TYR A 170 -4.98 -7.13 -6.68
C TYR A 170 -3.60 -6.90 -6.05
N LEU A 171 -2.70 -7.89 -6.12
CA LEU A 171 -1.33 -7.73 -5.64
C LEU A 171 -0.58 -6.65 -6.43
N ARG A 172 -0.64 -6.70 -7.76
CA ARG A 172 -0.01 -5.68 -8.62
C ARG A 172 -0.67 -4.32 -8.48
N TRP A 173 -1.99 -4.29 -8.30
CA TRP A 173 -2.71 -3.06 -7.98
C TRP A 173 -2.19 -2.42 -6.70
N ALA A 174 -2.09 -3.19 -5.61
CA ALA A 174 -1.61 -2.71 -4.32
C ALA A 174 -0.16 -2.20 -4.40
N VAL A 175 0.69 -2.86 -5.19
CA VAL A 175 2.08 -2.43 -5.44
C VAL A 175 2.12 -1.06 -6.12
N LYS A 176 1.35 -0.88 -7.19
CA LYS A 176 1.34 0.38 -7.94
C LYS A 176 0.74 1.52 -7.12
N GLU A 177 -0.34 1.27 -6.39
CA GLU A 177 -0.92 2.23 -5.45
C GLU A 177 0.07 2.58 -4.33
N ALA A 178 0.70 1.60 -3.70
CA ALA A 178 1.69 1.83 -2.65
C ALA A 178 2.88 2.66 -3.19
N TYR A 179 3.39 2.34 -4.38
CA TYR A 179 4.46 3.10 -5.02
C TYR A 179 4.08 4.56 -5.31
N THR A 180 2.94 4.78 -5.98
CA THR A 180 2.49 6.15 -6.29
C THR A 180 2.14 6.96 -5.04
N LYS A 181 1.63 6.29 -4.00
CA LYS A 181 1.51 6.86 -2.67
C LYS A 181 2.87 7.21 -2.09
N ALA A 182 3.90 6.38 -2.18
CA ALA A 182 5.24 6.68 -1.67
C ALA A 182 5.77 7.99 -2.26
N LEU A 183 5.70 8.13 -3.58
CA LEU A 183 6.06 9.33 -4.33
C LEU A 183 5.18 10.56 -4.02
N GLY A 184 3.99 10.33 -3.48
CA GLY A 184 3.04 11.39 -3.16
C GLY A 184 2.37 12.02 -4.38
N LEU A 185 2.26 11.30 -5.49
CA LEU A 185 1.67 11.80 -6.75
C LEU A 185 0.14 11.66 -6.80
N GLY A 186 -0.44 10.84 -5.91
CA GLY A 186 -1.88 10.56 -5.90
C GLY A 186 -2.36 9.87 -7.18
N LEU A 187 -3.65 10.04 -7.49
CA LEU A 187 -4.32 9.43 -8.66
C LEU A 187 -3.89 10.01 -10.02
N GLY A 188 -3.05 11.06 -10.03
CA GLY A 188 -2.60 11.72 -11.26
C GLY A 188 -1.51 10.95 -12.01
N HIS A 189 -0.96 9.89 -11.41
CA HIS A 189 0.07 9.07 -12.04
C HIS A 189 -0.55 7.86 -12.73
N GLU A 190 -0.40 7.79 -14.05
CA GLU A 190 -0.96 6.70 -14.85
C GLU A 190 -0.17 5.41 -14.67
N PHE A 191 -0.85 4.35 -14.22
CA PHE A 191 -0.21 3.07 -13.92
C PHE A 191 0.41 2.39 -15.14
N GLY A 192 -0.10 2.63 -16.36
CA GLY A 192 0.47 2.11 -17.60
C GLY A 192 1.84 2.71 -17.98
N LYS A 193 2.28 3.78 -17.31
CA LYS A 193 3.55 4.47 -17.59
C LYS A 193 4.78 3.86 -16.93
N PHE A 194 4.61 2.84 -16.08
CA PHE A 194 5.72 2.14 -15.44
C PHE A 194 5.36 0.68 -15.15
N GLU A 195 6.37 -0.16 -15.05
CA GLU A 195 6.25 -1.54 -14.57
C GLU A 195 7.07 -1.75 -13.30
N VAL A 196 6.58 -2.64 -12.45
CA VAL A 196 7.35 -3.15 -11.30
C VAL A 196 7.88 -4.54 -11.65
N VAL A 197 9.20 -4.64 -11.74
CA VAL A 197 9.92 -5.89 -12.01
C VAL A 197 10.44 -6.41 -10.69
N PHE A 198 10.03 -7.61 -10.27
CA PHE A 198 10.47 -8.21 -9.02
C PHE A 198 11.72 -9.07 -9.24
N ASP A 199 12.70 -8.96 -8.35
CA ASP A 199 13.97 -9.68 -8.48
C ASP A 199 13.77 -11.20 -8.36
N CYS A 200 12.77 -11.65 -7.60
CA CYS A 200 12.41 -13.07 -7.49
C CYS A 200 11.83 -13.68 -8.77
N CYS A 201 11.62 -12.88 -9.82
CA CYS A 201 11.08 -13.33 -11.10
C CYS A 201 12.14 -13.40 -12.21
N GLU A 202 13.40 -13.08 -11.93
CA GLU A 202 14.46 -12.99 -12.96
C GLU A 202 15.23 -14.28 -13.23
N ASP A 203 15.04 -15.32 -12.41
CA ASP A 203 15.66 -16.61 -12.69
C ASP A 203 15.06 -17.18 -14.00
N GLU A 204 15.94 -17.49 -14.96
CA GLU A 204 15.64 -17.85 -16.36
C GLU A 204 14.71 -19.08 -16.53
N GLU A 205 14.35 -19.74 -15.43
CA GLU A 205 13.44 -20.89 -15.42
C GLU A 205 11.96 -20.53 -15.27
N GLY A 206 11.58 -19.26 -15.40
CA GLY A 206 10.20 -18.84 -15.63
C GLY A 206 9.32 -18.99 -14.39
N PHE A 207 9.66 -18.22 -13.35
CA PHE A 207 8.85 -18.18 -12.13
C PHE A 207 7.40 -17.75 -12.42
N GLY A 208 6.45 -18.46 -11.81
CA GLY A 208 5.05 -18.07 -11.83
C GLY A 208 4.84 -16.70 -11.17
N GLY A 209 3.68 -16.08 -11.44
CA GLY A 209 3.39 -14.70 -11.00
C GLY A 209 3.59 -14.43 -9.51
N LEU A 210 3.51 -13.16 -9.11
CA LEU A 210 3.74 -12.71 -7.72
C LEU A 210 2.86 -13.46 -6.70
N ALA A 211 1.63 -13.80 -7.07
CA ALA A 211 0.70 -14.60 -6.27
C ALA A 211 1.25 -16.00 -5.96
N GLU A 212 1.95 -16.62 -6.90
CA GLU A 212 2.57 -17.93 -6.72
C GLU A 212 3.82 -17.83 -5.84
N ALA A 213 4.62 -16.76 -6.01
CA ALA A 213 5.72 -16.48 -5.11
C ALA A 213 5.24 -16.30 -3.66
N ILE A 214 4.14 -15.57 -3.42
CA ILE A 214 3.53 -15.41 -2.09
C ILE A 214 2.97 -16.75 -1.56
N GLY A 215 2.30 -17.52 -2.41
CA GLY A 215 1.74 -18.81 -2.01
C GLY A 215 2.80 -19.86 -1.65
N THR A 216 3.91 -19.86 -2.38
CA THR A 216 4.99 -20.86 -2.27
C THR A 216 6.01 -20.48 -1.21
N PHE A 217 6.44 -19.21 -1.20
CA PHE A 217 7.45 -18.67 -0.28
C PHE A 217 6.83 -17.89 0.87
N GLY A 218 5.63 -18.24 1.32
CA GLY A 218 5.15 -17.77 2.61
C GLY A 218 6.14 -18.23 3.68
N PHE A 219 7.18 -17.43 3.93
CA PHE A 219 8.26 -17.75 4.84
C PHE A 219 7.62 -17.90 6.22
N ASN A 220 7.81 -19.06 6.83
CA ASN A 220 7.67 -19.20 8.27
C ASN A 220 8.66 -18.23 8.89
N THR A 221 8.24 -17.00 9.14
CA THR A 221 8.99 -16.04 9.92
C THR A 221 8.85 -16.47 11.37
N GLU A 222 9.63 -17.47 11.76
CA GLU A 222 9.81 -17.86 13.15
C GLU A 222 10.43 -16.66 13.89
N GLY A 223 9.61 -15.76 14.43
CA GLY A 223 10.15 -14.63 15.20
C GLY A 223 9.26 -13.43 15.53
N SER A 224 8.00 -13.32 15.06
CA SER A 224 7.14 -12.21 15.50
C SER A 224 6.38 -12.52 16.81
N ASP A 225 6.29 -11.50 17.67
CA ASP A 225 5.61 -11.55 18.97
C ASP A 225 4.12 -11.91 18.81
N ALA A 226 3.73 -13.10 19.28
CA ALA A 226 2.48 -13.80 18.96
C ALA A 226 1.16 -13.16 19.45
N ARG A 227 1.13 -11.89 19.89
CA ARG A 227 -0.06 -11.30 20.55
C ARG A 227 -0.80 -10.21 19.77
N ALA A 228 -0.18 -9.63 18.74
CA ALA A 228 -0.84 -8.64 17.87
C ALA A 228 -1.02 -9.13 16.42
N ASP A 229 -0.46 -10.28 16.09
CA ASP A 229 -0.32 -10.76 14.71
C ASP A 229 -1.37 -11.81 14.30
N GLU A 230 -2.42 -12.04 15.10
CA GLU A 230 -3.36 -13.15 14.84
C GLU A 230 -4.18 -12.96 13.55
N MET A 231 -4.38 -11.71 13.11
CA MET A 231 -5.12 -11.38 11.89
C MET A 231 -4.24 -11.10 10.66
N ILE A 232 -2.95 -10.89 10.88
CA ILE A 232 -1.99 -10.71 9.80
C ILE A 232 -1.44 -12.10 9.49
N GLY A 233 -1.76 -12.57 8.28
CA GLY A 233 -1.34 -13.88 7.82
C GLY A 233 0.14 -13.91 7.44
N LYS A 234 0.44 -14.57 6.33
CA LYS A 234 1.81 -14.67 5.84
C LYS A 234 2.37 -13.30 5.47
N ARG A 235 3.61 -13.05 5.90
CA ARG A 235 4.42 -11.91 5.48
C ARG A 235 5.38 -12.36 4.38
N LEU A 236 5.38 -11.65 3.25
CA LEU A 236 6.41 -11.79 2.22
C LEU A 236 7.10 -10.44 2.03
N ALA A 237 8.42 -10.44 2.04
CA ALA A 237 9.22 -9.30 1.65
C ALA A 237 9.96 -9.63 0.35
N THR A 238 9.97 -8.71 -0.61
CA THR A 238 10.69 -8.85 -1.87
C THR A 238 11.22 -7.49 -2.33
N PHE A 239 12.18 -7.53 -3.25
CA PHE A 239 12.72 -6.35 -3.90
C PHE A 239 12.18 -6.28 -5.32
N GLY A 240 11.95 -5.05 -5.77
CA GLY A 240 11.57 -4.80 -7.14
C GLY A 240 12.13 -3.49 -7.65
N ARG A 241 12.26 -3.40 -8.97
CA ARG A 241 12.75 -2.23 -9.68
C ARG A 241 11.61 -1.60 -10.46
N ILE A 242 11.58 -0.26 -10.45
CA ILE A 242 10.61 0.49 -11.24
C ILE A 242 11.24 0.80 -12.59
N LYS A 243 10.54 0.43 -13.66
CA LYS A 243 10.96 0.72 -15.02
C LYS A 243 9.86 1.48 -15.74
N TYR A 244 10.16 2.71 -16.15
CA TYR A 244 9.22 3.55 -16.86
C TYR A 244 9.09 3.15 -18.33
N THR A 245 7.87 3.19 -18.86
CA THR A 245 7.59 2.99 -20.29
C THR A 245 7.65 4.33 -21.00
N GLY A 246 8.59 4.49 -21.93
CA GLY A 246 8.77 5.71 -22.71
C GLY A 246 10.00 6.54 -22.34
N ARG A 247 10.10 7.76 -22.89
CA ARG A 247 11.25 8.65 -22.71
C ARG A 247 11.12 9.62 -21.52
N ASP A 248 9.99 9.61 -20.82
CA ASP A 248 9.77 10.49 -19.66
C ASP A 248 10.54 9.98 -18.44
N THR A 249 11.84 10.28 -18.40
CA THR A 249 12.71 10.02 -17.25
C THR A 249 12.53 11.03 -16.11
N ASN A 250 11.58 11.96 -16.25
CA ASN A 250 11.40 13.07 -15.31
C ASN A 250 10.67 12.67 -14.01
N PHE A 251 10.01 11.50 -13.97
CA PHE A 251 9.08 11.14 -12.90
C PHE A 251 9.61 10.16 -11.84
N GLY A 252 10.92 9.89 -11.86
CA GLY A 252 11.56 9.04 -10.88
C GLY A 252 12.79 8.40 -11.48
N GLU A 253 13.89 8.47 -10.74
CA GLU A 253 15.07 7.72 -11.14
C GLU A 253 14.82 6.22 -10.97
N SER A 254 15.36 5.42 -11.90
CA SER A 254 15.43 3.97 -11.74
C SER A 254 16.13 3.66 -10.43
N GLY A 255 15.40 3.07 -9.49
CA GLY A 255 15.92 2.70 -8.19
C GLY A 255 15.31 1.38 -7.75
N THR A 256 15.97 0.73 -6.80
CA THR A 256 15.46 -0.47 -6.14
C THR A 256 14.47 -0.05 -5.07
N TRP A 257 13.34 -0.74 -5.00
CA TRP A 257 12.29 -0.53 -4.03
C TRP A 257 12.04 -1.84 -3.28
N HIS A 258 11.81 -1.72 -1.99
CA HIS A 258 11.44 -2.84 -1.14
C HIS A 258 9.92 -2.89 -0.99
N PHE A 259 9.35 -4.05 -1.25
CA PHE A 259 7.93 -4.32 -1.15
C PHE A 259 7.67 -5.37 -0.08
N THR A 260 6.89 -5.02 0.93
CA THR A 260 6.42 -5.97 1.95
C THR A 260 4.93 -6.20 1.77
N PHE A 261 4.55 -7.46 1.60
CA PHE A 261 3.19 -7.93 1.51
C PHE A 261 2.76 -8.57 2.82
N LEU A 262 1.55 -8.22 3.23
CA LEU A 262 0.89 -8.74 4.42
C LEU A 262 -0.43 -9.34 3.98
N GLU A 263 -0.58 -10.65 4.16
CA GLU A 263 -1.82 -11.35 3.85
C GLU A 263 -2.89 -10.96 4.87
N LEU A 264 -4.07 -10.56 4.41
CA LEU A 264 -5.20 -10.20 5.27
C LEU A 264 -6.15 -11.38 5.36
N GLN A 265 -6.53 -11.76 6.57
CA GLN A 265 -7.39 -12.92 6.83
C GLN A 265 -8.66 -12.49 7.57
N ASP A 266 -9.82 -13.00 7.18
CA ASP A 266 -11.08 -12.70 7.89
C ASP A 266 -11.05 -13.28 9.30
N LYS A 267 -10.58 -14.52 9.41
CA LYS A 267 -10.36 -15.24 10.65
C LYS A 267 -9.05 -16.01 10.57
N PRO A 268 -8.32 -16.15 11.68
CA PRO A 268 -7.05 -16.89 11.72
C PRO A 268 -7.18 -18.35 11.25
N THR A 269 -8.38 -18.93 11.39
CA THR A 269 -8.64 -20.36 11.13
C THR A 269 -9.14 -20.69 9.74
N ASP A 270 -9.62 -19.71 8.96
CA ASP A 270 -10.35 -19.97 7.71
C ASP A 270 -9.43 -20.20 6.50
N GLY A 271 -8.10 -20.14 6.69
CA GLY A 271 -7.08 -20.64 5.76
C GLY A 271 -6.94 -19.89 4.42
N GLY A 272 -7.83 -18.94 4.13
CA GLY A 272 -7.85 -18.17 2.88
C GLY A 272 -7.60 -16.69 3.11
N ALA A 273 -6.71 -16.11 2.30
CA ALA A 273 -6.54 -14.66 2.22
C ALA A 273 -7.80 -13.99 1.65
N ILE A 274 -8.28 -12.96 2.34
CA ILE A 274 -9.35 -12.11 1.83
C ILE A 274 -8.82 -10.83 1.18
N GLY A 275 -7.53 -10.57 1.29
CA GLY A 275 -6.87 -9.41 0.71
C GLY A 275 -5.38 -9.40 1.00
N CYS A 276 -4.74 -8.29 0.66
CA CYS A 276 -3.35 -8.02 1.00
C CYS A 276 -3.17 -6.55 1.36
N ALA A 277 -2.18 -6.26 2.20
CA ALA A 277 -1.59 -4.94 2.32
C ALA A 277 -0.18 -4.95 1.70
N CYS A 278 0.20 -3.84 1.08
CA CYS A 278 1.51 -3.64 0.48
C CYS A 278 2.16 -2.38 1.06
N VAL A 279 3.33 -2.55 1.66
CA VAL A 279 4.23 -1.48 2.06
C VAL A 279 5.29 -1.34 0.98
N CYS A 280 5.48 -0.13 0.47
CA CYS A 280 6.52 0.22 -0.49
C CYS A 280 7.51 1.19 0.18
N LEU A 281 8.80 0.84 0.16
CA LEU A 281 9.89 1.62 0.74
C LEU A 281 10.98 1.86 -0.31
N GLY A 282 11.38 3.11 -0.50
CA GLY A 282 12.51 3.44 -1.38
C GLY A 282 12.58 4.92 -1.76
N PRO A 283 13.42 5.27 -2.75
CA PRO A 283 14.37 4.37 -3.41
C PRO A 283 15.48 3.90 -2.46
N LEU A 284 15.99 2.69 -2.68
CA LEU A 284 17.08 2.07 -1.92
C LEU A 284 18.33 1.97 -2.80
N GLU A 285 19.49 2.11 -2.17
CA GLU A 285 20.77 1.72 -2.77
C GLU A 285 20.93 0.18 -2.68
N GLU A 286 21.64 -0.43 -3.63
CA GLU A 286 21.82 -1.90 -3.70
C GLU A 286 22.36 -2.49 -2.39
N ASP A 287 23.24 -1.76 -1.68
CA ASP A 287 23.83 -2.21 -0.42
C ASP A 287 22.88 -2.08 0.80
N SER A 288 21.75 -1.38 0.67
CA SER A 288 20.83 -1.05 1.78
C SER A 288 19.77 -2.14 2.07
N ILE A 289 19.74 -3.19 1.25
CA ILE A 289 18.74 -4.27 1.27
C ILE A 289 18.58 -4.90 2.67
N LYS A 290 19.68 -5.05 3.43
CA LYS A 290 19.67 -5.73 4.75
C LYS A 290 19.02 -4.93 5.89
N ILE A 291 18.72 -3.64 5.70
CA ILE A 291 18.31 -2.74 6.79
C ILE A 291 16.78 -2.55 6.83
N CYS A 292 16.06 -2.96 5.78
CA CYS A 292 14.67 -2.56 5.54
C CYS A 292 13.67 -3.01 6.62
N SER A 293 13.87 -4.15 7.28
CA SER A 293 12.93 -4.69 8.26
C SER A 293 12.76 -3.83 9.52
N ASN A 294 13.73 -2.97 9.83
CA ASN A 294 13.68 -2.09 11.02
C ASN A 294 13.35 -0.63 10.66
N ILE A 295 13.27 -0.28 9.37
CA ILE A 295 13.05 1.10 8.91
C ILE A 295 11.57 1.46 8.95
N VAL A 296 10.69 0.50 8.65
CA VAL A 296 9.26 0.75 8.57
C VAL A 296 8.55 0.08 9.73
N GLN A 297 7.70 0.84 10.39
CA GLN A 297 6.68 0.30 11.27
C GLN A 297 5.35 0.35 10.53
N GLU A 298 4.70 -0.80 10.44
CA GLU A 298 3.33 -0.95 9.99
C GLU A 298 2.42 -1.30 11.17
N ASP A 299 1.27 -0.66 11.22
CA ASP A 299 0.19 -1.02 12.14
C ASP A 299 -1.07 -1.21 11.28
N ILE A 300 -1.63 -2.42 11.26
CA ILE A 300 -2.90 -2.74 10.59
C ILE A 300 -3.90 -3.16 11.65
N LEU A 301 -5.07 -2.54 11.61
CA LEU A 301 -6.17 -2.80 12.52
C LEU A 301 -7.42 -3.11 11.71
N THR A 302 -8.27 -3.99 12.25
CA THR A 302 -9.66 -4.00 11.80
C THR A 302 -10.36 -2.70 12.25
N LEU A 303 -11.45 -2.34 11.59
CA LEU A 303 -12.27 -1.20 11.99
C LEU A 303 -12.80 -1.40 13.41
N GLU A 304 -13.12 -2.63 13.79
CA GLU A 304 -13.55 -2.96 15.15
C GLU A 304 -12.42 -2.70 16.15
N ASP A 305 -11.20 -3.14 15.88
CA ASP A 305 -10.04 -2.88 16.73
C ASP A 305 -9.75 -1.38 16.85
N ALA A 306 -9.85 -0.65 15.74
CA ALA A 306 -9.67 0.80 15.73
C ALA A 306 -10.74 1.51 16.58
N ILE A 307 -12.00 1.06 16.52
CA ILE A 307 -13.10 1.56 17.36
C ILE A 307 -12.86 1.21 18.83
N GLN A 308 -12.46 -0.02 19.13
CA GLN A 308 -12.18 -0.45 20.51
C GLN A 308 -10.99 0.32 21.09
N TRP A 309 -9.93 0.50 20.30
CA TRP A 309 -8.79 1.33 20.66
C TRP A 309 -9.25 2.76 20.97
N HIS A 310 -10.07 3.35 20.10
CA HIS A 310 -10.67 4.68 20.33
C HIS A 310 -11.46 4.77 21.64
N GLN A 311 -12.27 3.77 21.95
CA GLN A 311 -13.08 3.73 23.18
C GLN A 311 -12.26 3.60 24.47
N ARG A 312 -11.05 3.01 24.42
CA ARG A 312 -10.17 2.86 25.60
C ARG A 312 -9.50 4.17 26.02
N TYR A 313 -9.36 5.13 25.11
CA TYR A 313 -8.68 6.41 25.35
C TYR A 313 -9.64 7.60 25.53
N GLN A 314 -10.96 7.34 25.65
CA GLN A 314 -11.97 8.30 26.10
C GLN A 314 -12.21 8.18 27.60
#